data_AF-A0A497EUJ6-F1
#
_entry.id   AF-A0A497EUJ6-F1
#
_cell.length_a   1.000
_cell.length_b   1.000
_cell.length_c   1.000
_cell.angle_alpha   90.00
_cell.angle_beta   90.00
_cell.angle_gamma   90.00
#
_symmetry.space_group_name_H-M   'P 1'
#
loop_
_entity.id
_entity.type
_entity.pdbx_description
1 polymer ?
#
loop_
_entity_poly.entity_id
_entity_poly.type
_entity_poly.pdbx_seq_one_letter_code
_entity_poly.pdbx_strand_id
1 'polypeptide(L)'
;MLFSPEPKERREDLFDRDEELRSFQRFLEVGGPICLILGLRRTGKSSLLKVGLRLSNLPHVVLDLRVLEEKARVSYGDFIRVLNEAFNKLLSERKALAKHLIDFLKVVDGVEVSGLRVYFKWGRRERLSLASFFERVNDFAES
;
A
#
# COMPACT_ATOMS: atom_id res chain seq x y z
N MET A 1 5.74 6.68 -20.57
CA MET A 1 5.24 7.21 -21.86
C MET A 1 3.83 7.75 -21.69
N LEU A 2 3.57 8.98 -22.18
CA LEU A 2 2.30 9.68 -22.05
C LEU A 2 1.07 8.86 -22.50
N PHE A 3 1.18 8.16 -23.63
CA PHE A 3 0.07 7.39 -24.20
C PHE A 3 0.00 5.92 -23.75
N SER A 4 0.81 5.51 -22.76
CA SER A 4 0.69 4.17 -22.18
C SER A 4 -0.70 4.00 -21.52
N PRO A 5 -1.40 2.87 -21.73
CA PRO A 5 -2.69 2.60 -21.09
C PRO A 5 -2.55 2.34 -19.59
N GLU A 6 -1.35 2.00 -19.12
CA GLU A 6 -1.08 1.72 -17.72
C GLU A 6 -1.09 2.99 -16.85
N PRO A 7 -1.40 2.87 -15.55
CA PRO A 7 -1.23 3.96 -14.60
C PRO A 7 0.19 4.53 -14.66
N LYS A 8 0.30 5.84 -14.79
CA LYS A 8 1.58 6.52 -14.89
C LYS A 8 2.31 6.44 -13.57
N GLU A 9 3.63 6.38 -13.66
CA GLU A 9 4.48 6.32 -12.48
C GLU A 9 5.56 7.40 -12.49
N ARG A 10 5.75 8.13 -13.60
CA ARG A 10 6.67 9.26 -13.69
C ARG A 10 5.90 10.56 -13.84
N ARG A 11 6.45 11.64 -13.26
CA ARG A 11 5.87 12.98 -13.32
C ARG A 11 5.70 13.48 -14.76
N GLU A 12 6.70 13.26 -15.60
CA GLU A 12 6.73 13.62 -17.02
C GLU A 12 5.61 12.96 -17.85
N ASP A 13 5.07 11.83 -17.38
CA ASP A 13 3.99 11.12 -18.04
C ASP A 13 2.59 11.52 -17.55
N LEU A 14 2.50 12.33 -16.47
CA LEU A 14 1.26 12.77 -15.85
C LEU A 14 0.87 14.16 -16.37
N PHE A 15 0.03 14.17 -17.41
CA PHE A 15 -0.45 15.39 -18.04
C PHE A 15 -1.48 16.13 -17.19
N ASP A 16 -1.29 17.44 -17.01
CA ASP A 16 -2.27 18.40 -16.47
C ASP A 16 -2.89 18.01 -15.12
N ARG A 17 -2.05 17.64 -14.14
CA ARG A 17 -2.48 17.26 -12.77
C ARG A 17 -1.63 17.92 -11.69
N ASP A 18 -1.11 19.10 -12.00
CA ASP A 18 -0.08 19.73 -11.20
C ASP A 18 -0.62 20.20 -9.85
N GLU A 19 -1.85 20.70 -9.83
CA GLU A 19 -2.52 21.16 -8.61
C GLU A 19 -2.90 20.01 -7.67
N GLU A 20 -3.49 18.94 -8.22
CA GLU A 20 -3.84 17.76 -7.43
C GLU A 20 -2.58 17.06 -6.89
N LEU A 21 -1.51 17.01 -7.70
CA LEU A 21 -0.25 16.42 -7.27
C LEU A 21 0.40 17.24 -6.15
N ARG A 22 0.46 18.57 -6.29
CA ARG A 22 0.95 19.46 -5.23
C ARG A 22 0.13 19.34 -3.95
N SER A 23 -1.18 19.19 -4.06
CA SER A 23 -2.06 19.05 -2.90
C SER A 23 -1.86 17.70 -2.21
N PHE A 24 -1.70 16.63 -2.98
CA PHE A 24 -1.38 15.31 -2.44
C PHE A 24 0.02 15.27 -1.78
N GLN A 25 1.03 15.91 -2.37
CA GLN A 25 2.37 16.00 -1.75
C GLN A 25 2.33 16.77 -0.43
N ARG A 26 1.67 17.93 -0.38
CA ARG A 26 1.49 18.68 0.87
C ARG A 26 0.78 17.86 1.93
N PHE A 27 -0.24 17.09 1.56
CA PHE A 27 -0.93 16.18 2.49
C PHE A 27 0.03 15.13 3.09
N LEU A 28 0.91 14.55 2.27
CA LEU A 28 1.91 13.59 2.74
C LEU A 28 2.95 14.27 3.66
N GLU A 29 3.39 15.48 3.32
CA GLU A 29 4.37 16.26 4.09
C GLU A 29 3.85 16.62 5.50
N VAL A 30 2.57 17.00 5.61
CA VAL A 30 1.97 17.33 6.92
C VAL A 30 1.52 16.09 7.71
N GLY A 31 1.66 14.88 7.16
CA GLY A 31 1.24 13.64 7.81
C GLY A 31 -0.28 13.56 8.02
N GLY A 32 -1.06 14.01 7.03
CA GLY A 32 -2.52 13.99 7.16
C GLY A 32 -3.09 12.57 7.35
N PRO A 33 -4.18 12.40 8.12
CA PRO A 33 -4.67 11.06 8.48
C PRO A 33 -5.40 10.35 7.33
N ILE A 34 -6.18 11.08 6.52
CA ILE A 34 -6.98 10.51 5.42
C ILE A 34 -7.01 11.49 4.24
N CYS A 35 -6.71 10.99 3.03
CA CYS A 35 -6.85 11.71 1.77
C CYS A 35 -7.76 10.93 0.82
N LEU A 36 -8.73 11.60 0.20
CA LEU A 36 -9.60 11.02 -0.82
C LEU A 36 -9.22 11.57 -2.20
N ILE A 37 -8.78 10.69 -3.10
CA ILE A 37 -8.58 11.01 -4.52
C ILE A 37 -9.83 10.59 -5.28
N LEU A 38 -10.68 11.56 -5.62
CA LEU A 38 -12.01 11.33 -6.22
C LEU A 38 -12.01 11.54 -7.74
N GLY A 39 -13.02 11.00 -8.42
CA GLY A 39 -13.23 11.14 -9.86
C GLY A 39 -13.72 9.86 -10.54
N LEU A 40 -14.19 9.96 -11.78
CA LEU A 40 -14.74 8.84 -12.56
C LEU A 40 -13.68 7.78 -12.92
N ARG A 41 -14.11 6.57 -13.32
CA ARG A 41 -13.19 5.53 -13.80
C ARG A 41 -12.36 6.06 -14.98
N ARG A 42 -11.07 5.73 -15.02
CA ARG A 42 -10.09 6.16 -16.06
C ARG A 42 -9.78 7.67 -16.11
N THR A 43 -10.03 8.43 -15.04
CA THR A 43 -9.61 9.85 -14.94
C THR A 43 -8.16 10.08 -14.50
N GLY A 44 -7.40 9.01 -14.23
CA GLY A 44 -5.98 9.11 -13.84
C GLY A 44 -5.70 9.07 -12.33
N LYS A 45 -6.70 8.76 -11.49
CA LYS A 45 -6.52 8.65 -10.03
C LYS A 45 -5.34 7.77 -9.59
N SER A 46 -5.25 6.55 -10.14
CA SER A 46 -4.14 5.64 -9.82
C SER A 46 -2.78 6.17 -10.29
N SER A 47 -2.75 6.92 -11.40
CA SER A 47 -1.54 7.59 -11.88
C SER A 47 -1.10 8.69 -10.92
N LEU A 48 -2.04 9.54 -10.46
CA LEU A 48 -1.76 10.59 -9.48
C LEU A 48 -1.18 10.00 -8.18
N LEU A 49 -1.83 8.97 -7.63
CA LEU A 49 -1.39 8.27 -6.42
C LEU A 49 0.04 7.74 -6.58
N LYS A 50 0.30 6.97 -7.65
CA LYS A 50 1.61 6.36 -7.88
C LYS A 50 2.72 7.39 -8.10
N VAL A 51 2.45 8.44 -8.88
CA VAL A 51 3.41 9.51 -9.13
C VAL A 51 3.71 10.27 -7.84
N GLY A 52 2.68 10.63 -7.06
CA GLY A 52 2.86 11.34 -5.79
C GLY A 52 3.63 10.54 -4.75
N LEU A 53 3.29 9.26 -4.57
CA LEU A 53 4.00 8.36 -3.67
C LEU A 53 5.47 8.20 -4.09
N ARG A 54 5.75 8.06 -5.39
CA ARG A 54 7.13 7.99 -5.88
C ARG A 54 7.91 9.27 -5.59
N LEU A 55 7.33 10.43 -5.85
CA LEU A 55 7.99 11.72 -5.60
C LEU A 55 8.25 11.97 -4.11
N SER A 56 7.37 11.50 -3.23
CA SER A 56 7.58 11.59 -1.77
C SER A 56 8.73 10.72 -1.27
N ASN A 57 9.07 9.65 -2.01
CA ASN A 57 10.01 8.61 -1.61
C ASN A 57 9.71 7.94 -0.25
N LEU A 58 8.50 8.14 0.30
CA LEU A 58 8.07 7.52 1.54
C LEU A 58 7.84 6.01 1.34
N PRO A 59 8.19 5.17 2.33
CA PRO A 59 7.73 3.78 2.37
C PRO A 59 6.19 3.74 2.35
N HIS A 60 5.61 2.91 1.50
CA HIS A 60 4.17 2.81 1.37
C HIS A 60 3.73 1.41 0.94
N VAL A 61 2.50 1.06 1.29
CA VAL A 61 1.82 -0.15 0.82
C VAL A 61 0.61 0.28 0.00
N VAL A 62 0.52 -0.19 -1.24
CA VAL A 62 -0.63 0.06 -2.13
C VAL A 62 -1.43 -1.22 -2.26
N LEU A 63 -2.66 -1.21 -1.74
CA LEU A 63 -3.61 -2.30 -1.91
C LEU A 63 -4.42 -2.07 -3.20
N ASP A 64 -4.11 -2.82 -4.25
CA ASP A 64 -4.87 -2.74 -5.50
C ASP A 64 -6.14 -3.60 -5.42
N LEU A 65 -7.22 -3.01 -4.91
CA LEU A 65 -8.50 -3.70 -4.73
C LEU A 65 -9.26 -3.93 -6.05
N ARG A 66 -8.77 -3.41 -7.18
CA ARG A 66 -9.41 -3.63 -8.50
C ARG A 66 -9.49 -5.10 -8.87
N VAL A 67 -8.54 -5.91 -8.39
CA VAL A 67 -8.51 -7.37 -8.57
C VAL A 67 -9.70 -8.08 -7.91
N LEU A 68 -10.47 -7.38 -7.09
CA LEU A 68 -11.64 -7.89 -6.40
C LEU A 68 -12.96 -7.32 -6.97
N GLU A 69 -12.93 -6.44 -7.97
CA GLU A 69 -14.12 -5.76 -8.52
C GLU A 69 -15.18 -6.74 -9.05
N GLU A 70 -14.76 -7.89 -9.59
CA GLU A 70 -15.67 -8.90 -10.15
C GLU A 70 -16.36 -9.76 -9.07
N LYS A 71 -15.91 -9.67 -7.82
CA LYS A 71 -16.49 -10.46 -6.73
C LYS A 71 -17.73 -9.80 -6.17
N ALA A 72 -18.83 -10.56 -6.15
CA ALA A 72 -20.07 -10.11 -5.51
C ALA A 72 -19.90 -9.84 -4.00
N ARG A 73 -18.97 -10.55 -3.34
CA ARG A 73 -18.61 -10.36 -1.93
C ARG A 73 -17.11 -10.58 -1.75
N VAL A 74 -16.47 -9.65 -1.03
CA VAL A 74 -15.06 -9.75 -0.63
C VAL A 74 -14.98 -10.47 0.71
N SER A 75 -14.28 -11.60 0.75
CA SER A 75 -14.03 -12.34 1.99
C SER A 75 -12.81 -11.78 2.74
N TYR A 76 -12.64 -12.20 4.00
CA TYR A 76 -11.41 -11.87 4.73
C TYR A 76 -10.16 -12.42 4.04
N GLY A 77 -10.22 -13.66 3.55
CA GLY A 77 -9.09 -14.28 2.83
C GLY A 77 -8.71 -13.50 1.58
N ASP A 78 -9.68 -12.92 0.88
CA ASP A 78 -9.42 -12.06 -0.28
C ASP A 78 -8.64 -10.81 0.10
N PHE A 79 -9.05 -10.14 1.18
CA PHE A 79 -8.35 -8.97 1.70
C PHE A 79 -6.94 -9.32 2.17
N ILE A 80 -6.79 -10.40 2.95
CA ILE A 80 -5.49 -10.86 3.44
C ILE A 80 -4.54 -11.21 2.29
N ARG A 81 -5.06 -11.81 1.21
CA ARG A 81 -4.25 -12.08 0.02
C ARG A 81 -3.68 -10.80 -0.59
N VAL A 82 -4.52 -9.78 -0.82
CA VAL A 82 -4.07 -8.49 -1.38
C VAL A 82 -3.11 -7.77 -0.41
N LEU A 83 -3.39 -7.81 0.89
CA LEU A 83 -2.51 -7.27 1.93
C LEU A 83 -1.13 -7.95 1.92
N ASN A 84 -1.11 -9.28 1.84
CA ASN A 84 0.12 -10.07 1.82
C ASN A 84 0.97 -9.80 0.58
N GLU A 85 0.33 -9.72 -0.60
CA GLU A 85 1.00 -9.36 -1.87
C GLU A 85 1.62 -7.96 -1.78
N ALA A 86 0.88 -6.98 -1.28
CA ALA A 86 1.35 -5.60 -1.20
C ALA A 86 2.48 -5.40 -0.18
N PHE A 87 2.42 -6.06 0.98
CA PHE A 87 3.50 -6.01 1.97
C PHE A 87 4.77 -6.67 1.44
N ASN A 88 4.68 -7.85 0.84
CA ASN A 88 5.85 -8.50 0.26
C ASN A 88 6.46 -7.69 -0.90
N LYS A 89 5.65 -6.94 -1.65
CA LYS A 89 6.17 -5.97 -2.63
C LYS A 89 7.03 -4.90 -1.96
N LEU A 90 6.53 -4.25 -0.89
CA LEU A 90 7.30 -3.27 -0.13
C LEU A 90 8.61 -3.86 0.40
N LEU A 91 8.56 -5.04 1.04
CA LEU A 91 9.74 -5.72 1.60
C LEU A 91 10.78 -6.03 0.51
N SER A 92 10.34 -6.41 -0.69
CA SER A 92 11.24 -6.69 -1.82
C SER A 92 11.89 -5.43 -2.39
N GLU A 93 11.17 -4.31 -2.42
CA GLU A 93 11.62 -3.02 -2.98
C GLU A 93 12.47 -2.20 -1.99
N ARG A 94 12.36 -2.50 -0.68
CA ARG A 94 13.02 -1.76 0.40
C ARG A 94 13.71 -2.71 1.38
N LYS A 95 14.72 -3.44 0.91
CA LYS A 95 15.44 -4.47 1.71
C LYS A 95 15.98 -3.96 3.07
N ALA A 96 16.48 -2.72 3.12
CA ALA A 96 16.98 -2.14 4.37
C ALA A 96 15.87 -1.95 5.41
N LEU A 97 14.70 -1.48 4.97
CA LEU A 97 13.49 -1.36 5.80
C LEU A 97 12.91 -2.72 6.16
N ALA A 98 12.99 -3.68 5.23
CA ALA A 98 12.36 -4.98 5.36
C ALA A 98 12.78 -5.73 6.63
N LYS A 99 14.07 -5.68 6.98
CA LYS A 99 14.58 -6.35 8.17
C LYS A 99 13.91 -5.81 9.45
N HIS A 100 13.88 -4.49 9.62
CA HIS A 100 13.27 -3.86 10.79
C HIS A 100 11.76 -4.10 10.83
N LEU A 101 11.05 -3.91 9.70
CA LEU A 101 9.60 -4.14 9.67
C LEU A 101 9.24 -5.59 10.02
N ILE A 102 10.02 -6.57 9.54
CA ILE A 102 9.82 -7.99 9.89
C ILE A 102 10.01 -8.23 11.38
N ASP A 103 11.03 -7.61 12.00
CA ASP A 103 11.25 -7.73 13.44
C ASP A 103 10.10 -7.16 14.26
N PHE A 104 9.42 -6.13 13.77
CA PHE A 104 8.20 -5.60 14.36
C PHE A 104 7.02 -6.54 14.16
N LEU A 105 6.83 -7.09 12.96
CA LEU A 105 5.65 -7.89 12.62
C LEU A 105 5.69 -9.33 13.16
N LYS A 106 6.87 -9.91 13.44
CA LYS A 106 7.00 -11.31 13.86
C LYS A 106 6.29 -11.65 15.18
N VAL A 107 5.97 -10.65 16.00
CA VAL A 107 5.26 -10.82 17.27
C VAL A 107 3.74 -10.73 17.13
N VAL A 108 3.24 -10.39 15.94
CA VAL A 108 1.80 -10.25 15.68
C VAL A 108 1.20 -11.61 15.40
N ASP A 109 0.12 -11.95 16.11
CA ASP A 109 -0.64 -13.18 15.90
C ASP A 109 -1.10 -13.33 14.45
N GLY A 110 -0.82 -14.49 13.87
CA GLY A 110 -1.18 -14.80 12.49
C GLY A 110 -0.22 -14.25 11.43
N VAL A 111 0.94 -13.71 11.83
CA VAL A 111 2.07 -13.44 10.94
C VAL A 111 3.05 -14.62 10.99
N GLU A 112 3.41 -15.14 9.81
CA GLU A 112 4.54 -16.05 9.64
C GLU A 112 5.63 -15.37 8.84
N VAL A 113 6.89 -15.65 9.16
CA VAL A 113 8.05 -15.03 8.52
C VAL A 113 8.91 -16.12 7.90
N SER A 114 9.35 -15.91 6.65
CA SER A 114 10.34 -16.75 5.99
C SER A 114 11.33 -15.87 5.22
N GLY A 115 12.56 -15.76 5.75
CA GLY A 115 13.56 -14.84 5.21
C GLY A 115 13.09 -13.38 5.25
N LEU A 116 13.10 -12.70 4.10
CA LEU A 116 12.61 -11.32 3.95
C LEU A 116 11.15 -11.25 3.45
N ARG A 117 10.36 -12.29 3.76
CA ARG A 117 8.94 -12.38 3.39
C ARG A 117 8.08 -12.60 4.60
N VAL A 118 6.87 -12.09 4.53
CA VAL A 118 5.81 -12.30 5.52
C VAL A 118 4.66 -13.06 4.87
N TYR A 119 3.93 -13.81 5.68
CA TYR A 119 2.71 -14.52 5.29
C TYR A 119 1.66 -14.25 6.35
N PHE A 120 0.48 -13.86 5.91
CA PHE A 120 -0.63 -13.52 6.79
C PHE A 120 -1.67 -14.62 6.77
N LYS A 121 -1.98 -15.18 7.93
CA LYS A 121 -2.97 -16.25 8.08
C LYS A 121 -4.39 -15.72 7.95
N TRP A 122 -5.21 -16.37 7.14
CA TRP A 122 -6.64 -16.06 6.98
C TRP A 122 -7.59 -17.18 7.45
N GLY A 123 -7.05 -18.33 7.87
CA GLY A 123 -7.83 -19.47 8.35
C GLY A 123 -8.61 -19.17 9.63
N ARG A 124 -9.52 -20.08 10.02
CA ARG A 124 -10.32 -19.92 11.26
C ARG A 124 -9.49 -19.97 12.53
N ARG A 125 -8.34 -20.65 12.50
CA ARG A 125 -7.37 -20.71 13.60
C ARG A 125 -6.20 -19.79 13.27
N GLU A 126 -5.69 -19.08 14.28
CA GLU A 126 -4.50 -18.22 14.16
C GLU A 126 -4.64 -17.16 13.06
N ARG A 127 -5.86 -16.66 12.86
CA ARG A 127 -6.15 -15.59 11.91
C ARG A 127 -5.38 -14.33 12.31
N LEU A 128 -4.82 -13.63 11.31
CA LEU A 128 -4.19 -12.33 11.54
C LEU A 128 -5.14 -11.42 12.33
N SER A 129 -4.68 -10.83 13.43
CA SER A 129 -5.38 -9.72 14.07
C SER A 129 -5.08 -8.44 13.31
N LEU A 130 -6.04 -7.93 12.52
CA LEU A 130 -5.82 -6.69 11.77
C LEU A 130 -5.56 -5.49 12.69
N ALA A 131 -6.22 -5.43 13.86
CA ALA A 131 -6.01 -4.36 14.82
C ALA A 131 -4.56 -4.36 15.33
N SER A 132 -4.10 -5.51 15.87
CA SER A 132 -2.73 -5.65 16.37
C SER A 132 -1.69 -5.49 15.26
N PHE A 133 -2.02 -5.93 14.04
CA PHE A 133 -1.17 -5.72 12.87
C PHE A 133 -0.99 -4.23 12.55
N PHE A 134 -2.07 -3.47 12.43
CA PHE A 134 -1.99 -2.05 12.09
C PHE A 134 -1.39 -1.22 13.22
N GLU A 135 -1.67 -1.57 14.49
CA GLU A 135 -0.99 -0.98 15.65
C GLU A 135 0.52 -1.20 15.56
N ARG A 136 0.95 -2.43 15.26
CA ARG A 136 2.37 -2.73 15.15
C ARG A 136 3.07 -2.08 13.96
N VAL A 137 2.34 -1.87 12.86
CA VAL A 137 2.81 -1.09 11.71
C VAL A 137 2.94 0.39 12.09
N ASN A 138 2.04 0.92 12.92
CA ASN A 138 2.11 2.28 13.43
C ASN A 138 3.34 2.47 14.33
N ASP A 139 3.56 1.56 15.29
CA ASP A 139 4.77 1.57 16.15
C ASP A 139 6.06 1.62 15.32
N PHE A 140 6.11 0.85 14.22
CA PHE A 140 7.25 0.82 13.32
C PHE A 140 7.43 2.14 12.56
N ALA A 141 6.34 2.79 12.17
CA ALA A 141 6.40 4.07 11.46
C ALA A 141 6.85 5.23 12.36
N GLU A 142 6.64 5.11 13.68
CA GLU A 142 7.02 6.11 14.68
C GLU A 142 8.43 5.89 15.28
N SER A 143 9.06 4.75 15.03
CA SER A 143 10.40 4.39 15.54
C SER A 143 11.55 4.92 14.68
#